data_AF-A0A952GHH7-F1
#
_entry.id   AF-A0A952GHH7-F1
#
_cell.length_a   1.000
_cell.length_b   1.000
_cell.length_c   1.000
_cell.angle_alpha   90.00
_cell.angle_beta   90.00
_cell.angle_gamma   90.00
#
_symmetry.space_group_name_H-M   'P 1'
#
loop_
_entity.id
_entity.type
_entity.pdbx_description
1 polymer ?
#
loop_
_entity_poly.entity_id
_entity_poly.type
_entity_poly.pdbx_seq_one_letter_code
_entity_poly.pdbx_strand_id
1 'polypeptide(L)'
;MTALRPAPDASPAQWLLHTGAAWNDLVRYGPPVFAAYVRILLQQETDDPAGEAPSLRIALATLRKHTTTPRHAYAAIWEGWVGTASAPLAPPVRIPNRTMLLFAGPVEVMRDAPTLAWYGEPRGYQEPHLVWPADQAWCLACEVDEEIEFSVGCSDLAARSLEAALPGAVRRVRYGEPAPMFRDET
;
A
#
# COMPACT_ATOMS: atom_id res chain seq x y z
N MET A 1 -21.62 2.99 -3.22
CA MET A 1 -21.05 3.56 -1.97
C MET A 1 -19.54 3.53 -2.12
N THR A 2 -18.92 4.70 -2.20
CA THR A 2 -17.53 4.95 -2.60
C THR A 2 -16.60 5.14 -1.38
N ALA A 3 -17.08 4.82 -0.18
CA ALA A 3 -16.44 5.24 1.07
C ALA A 3 -15.60 4.12 1.68
N LEU A 4 -14.45 4.49 2.23
CA LEU A 4 -13.65 3.65 3.11
C LEU A 4 -14.38 3.43 4.44
N ARG A 5 -14.33 2.21 4.99
CA ARG A 5 -14.97 1.83 6.26
C ARG A 5 -14.09 0.85 7.02
N PRO A 6 -14.16 0.79 8.36
CA PRO A 6 -13.57 -0.32 9.10
C PRO A 6 -14.06 -1.66 8.53
N ALA A 7 -13.16 -2.63 8.38
CA ALA A 7 -13.55 -3.98 8.04
C ALA A 7 -14.40 -4.59 9.17
N PRO A 8 -15.30 -5.56 8.88
CA PRO A 8 -16.10 -6.21 9.93
C PRO A 8 -15.24 -7.06 10.88
N ASP A 9 -14.14 -7.63 10.37
CA ASP A 9 -13.17 -8.41 11.12
C ASP A 9 -11.81 -8.40 10.38
N ALA A 10 -10.80 -9.08 10.96
CA ALA A 10 -9.44 -9.14 10.40
C ALA A 10 -9.19 -10.34 9.46
N SER A 11 -10.20 -11.18 9.19
CA SER A 11 -10.04 -12.38 8.35
C SER A 11 -9.52 -12.09 6.93
N PRO A 12 -9.84 -10.96 6.26
CA PRO A 12 -9.29 -10.66 4.93
C PRO A 12 -7.79 -10.39 4.92
N ALA A 13 -7.16 -10.19 6.08
CA ALA A 13 -5.72 -10.02 6.23
C ALA A 13 -5.01 -11.30 6.70
N GLN A 14 -5.75 -12.39 6.98
CA GLN A 14 -5.17 -13.62 7.56
C GLN A 14 -4.08 -14.22 6.67
N TRP A 15 -4.29 -14.20 5.34
CA TRP A 15 -3.34 -14.69 4.36
C TRP A 15 -1.97 -14.01 4.44
N LEU A 16 -1.89 -12.72 4.79
CA LEU A 16 -0.62 -12.01 5.01
C LEU A 16 0.21 -12.69 6.11
N LEU A 17 -0.46 -13.03 7.21
CA LEU A 17 0.16 -13.55 8.43
C LEU A 17 0.58 -15.03 8.31
N HIS A 18 0.00 -15.78 7.38
CA HIS A 18 0.24 -17.22 7.23
C HIS A 18 1.44 -17.55 6.34
N THR A 19 2.08 -16.54 5.75
CA THR A 19 3.18 -16.74 4.79
C THR A 19 4.55 -16.99 5.43
N GLY A 20 4.69 -16.81 6.75
CA GLY A 20 5.96 -16.98 7.45
C GLY A 20 7.02 -15.91 7.13
N ALA A 21 6.65 -14.87 6.38
CA ALA A 21 7.53 -13.74 6.08
C ALA A 21 8.00 -13.02 7.35
N ALA A 22 9.26 -12.56 7.35
CA ALA A 22 9.74 -11.65 8.38
C ALA A 22 8.90 -10.35 8.34
N TRP A 23 8.58 -9.80 9.52
CA TRP A 23 7.64 -8.68 9.63
C TRP A 23 8.08 -7.47 8.80
N ASN A 24 9.39 -7.18 8.77
CA ASN A 24 10.00 -6.06 8.04
C ASN A 24 9.89 -6.25 6.53
N ASP A 25 10.03 -7.48 6.03
CA ASP A 25 9.82 -7.77 4.61
C ASP A 25 8.35 -7.68 4.25
N LEU A 26 7.46 -8.17 5.13
CA LEU A 26 6.01 -8.13 4.91
C LEU A 26 5.50 -6.70 4.74
N VAL A 27 5.95 -5.76 5.58
CA VAL A 27 5.52 -4.35 5.48
C VAL A 27 6.18 -3.58 4.34
N ARG A 28 7.32 -4.06 3.81
CA ARG A 28 8.01 -3.44 2.66
C ARG A 28 7.60 -4.04 1.31
N TYR A 29 7.22 -5.31 1.27
CA TYR A 29 7.00 -6.07 0.02
C TYR A 29 5.62 -6.74 -0.08
N GLY A 30 4.84 -6.76 1.00
CA GLY A 30 3.68 -7.63 1.08
C GLY A 30 4.09 -9.10 1.27
N PRO A 31 3.19 -10.06 1.08
CA PRO A 31 3.49 -11.49 1.29
C PRO A 31 4.26 -12.09 0.10
N PRO A 32 5.14 -13.10 0.32
CA PRO A 32 6.01 -13.75 -0.68
C PRO A 32 5.29 -14.76 -1.57
N VAL A 33 4.13 -14.40 -2.13
CA VAL A 33 3.25 -15.32 -2.90
C VAL A 33 3.07 -14.92 -4.36
N PHE A 34 3.60 -13.77 -4.77
CA PHE A 34 3.40 -13.24 -6.11
C PHE A 34 4.46 -13.69 -7.11
N ALA A 35 4.08 -13.74 -8.39
CA ALA A 35 4.99 -14.12 -9.47
C ALA A 35 6.09 -13.07 -9.72
N ALA A 36 5.78 -11.79 -9.50
CA ALA A 36 6.71 -10.68 -9.67
C ALA A 36 6.61 -9.67 -8.53
N TYR A 37 7.73 -9.05 -8.20
CA TYR A 37 7.82 -7.88 -7.33
C TYR A 37 8.44 -6.73 -8.08
N VAL A 38 7.83 -5.56 -7.97
CA VAL A 38 8.39 -4.30 -8.46
C VAL A 38 8.52 -3.30 -7.32
N ARG A 39 9.53 -2.43 -7.41
CA ARG A 39 9.65 -1.22 -6.61
C ARG A 39 9.41 -0.02 -7.51
N ILE A 40 8.66 0.95 -6.98
CA ILE A 40 8.17 2.11 -7.70
C ILE A 40 8.56 3.36 -6.93
N LEU A 41 9.23 4.30 -7.59
CA LEU A 41 9.65 5.56 -6.98
C LEU A 41 8.44 6.33 -6.43
N LEU A 42 8.54 6.70 -5.15
CA LEU A 42 7.77 7.78 -4.53
C LEU A 42 8.32 9.08 -5.14
N GLN A 43 7.72 9.54 -6.24
CA GLN A 43 8.22 10.71 -6.98
C GLN A 43 8.29 11.93 -6.04
N GLN A 44 9.46 12.59 -5.96
CA GLN A 44 9.64 13.80 -5.15
C GLN A 44 8.87 14.99 -5.71
N GLU A 45 8.54 15.90 -4.77
CA GLU A 45 8.08 17.28 -4.93
C GLU A 45 8.48 17.88 -6.28
N THR A 46 7.55 17.85 -7.23
CA THR A 46 7.49 18.94 -8.19
C THR A 46 7.15 20.22 -7.41
N ASP A 47 7.62 21.39 -7.85
CA ASP A 47 7.14 22.72 -7.39
C ASP A 47 5.61 22.93 -7.62
N ASP A 48 4.85 21.87 -7.87
CA ASP A 48 3.41 21.85 -7.97
C ASP A 48 2.80 21.96 -6.55
N PRO A 49 2.17 23.09 -6.20
CA PRO A 49 1.51 23.28 -4.91
C PRO A 49 0.32 22.33 -4.70
N ALA A 50 -0.09 21.56 -5.72
CA ALA A 50 -1.06 20.49 -5.54
C ALA A 50 -0.48 19.33 -4.73
N GLY A 51 0.82 19.00 -4.84
CA GLY A 51 1.52 17.99 -4.03
C GLY A 51 1.25 16.52 -4.33
N GLU A 52 0.58 16.15 -5.44
CA GLU A 52 0.25 14.75 -5.70
C GLU A 52 1.50 13.85 -5.77
N ALA A 53 1.46 12.66 -5.16
CA ALA A 53 2.38 11.57 -5.48
C ALA A 53 1.84 10.83 -6.71
N PRO A 54 2.17 11.23 -7.96
CA PRO A 54 1.54 10.70 -9.17
C PRO A 54 1.74 9.18 -9.27
N SER A 55 2.89 8.66 -8.84
CA SER A 55 3.23 7.23 -8.92
C SER A 55 2.20 6.35 -8.22
N LEU A 56 1.82 6.69 -6.98
CA LEU A 56 0.87 5.88 -6.20
C LEU A 56 -0.52 5.90 -6.83
N ARG A 57 -1.00 7.07 -7.26
CA ARG A 57 -2.29 7.22 -7.94
C ARG A 57 -2.33 6.44 -9.24
N ILE A 58 -1.29 6.56 -10.06
CA ILE A 58 -1.16 5.85 -11.35
C ILE A 58 -1.04 4.33 -11.11
N ALA A 59 -0.29 3.90 -10.10
CA ALA A 59 -0.14 2.49 -9.76
C ALA A 59 -1.48 1.87 -9.36
N LEU A 60 -2.23 2.49 -8.43
CA LEU A 60 -3.55 1.98 -8.01
C LEU A 60 -4.56 2.00 -9.16
N ALA A 61 -4.57 3.04 -10.00
CA ALA A 61 -5.42 3.10 -11.19
C ALA A 61 -5.09 1.99 -12.21
N THR A 62 -3.81 1.64 -12.34
CA THR A 62 -3.33 0.54 -13.18
C THR A 62 -3.74 -0.81 -12.58
N LEU A 63 -3.43 -1.03 -11.30
CA LEU A 63 -3.72 -2.27 -10.57
C LEU A 63 -5.21 -2.58 -10.46
N ARG A 64 -6.07 -1.56 -10.43
CA ARG A 64 -7.54 -1.72 -10.52
C ARG A 64 -7.97 -2.55 -11.73
N LYS A 65 -7.24 -2.48 -12.85
CA LYS A 65 -7.53 -3.24 -14.07
C LYS A 65 -7.04 -4.71 -14.00
N HIS A 66 -6.26 -5.04 -12.98
CA HIS A 66 -5.65 -6.35 -12.76
C HIS A 66 -6.26 -7.08 -11.55
N THR A 67 -7.54 -6.82 -11.27
CA THR A 67 -8.32 -7.53 -10.26
C THR A 67 -9.75 -7.73 -10.75
N THR A 68 -10.37 -8.83 -10.34
CA THR A 68 -11.80 -9.12 -10.54
C THR A 68 -12.68 -8.43 -9.49
N THR A 69 -12.09 -7.86 -8.43
CA THR A 69 -12.80 -7.23 -7.30
C THR A 69 -12.42 -5.75 -7.08
N PRO A 70 -12.42 -4.87 -8.12
CA PRO A 70 -11.93 -3.49 -8.00
C PRO A 70 -12.76 -2.61 -7.05
N ARG A 71 -13.99 -3.03 -6.72
CA ARG A 71 -14.88 -2.35 -5.76
C ARG A 71 -14.72 -2.84 -4.32
N HIS A 72 -13.95 -3.90 -4.10
CA HIS A 72 -13.77 -4.53 -2.80
C HIS A 72 -12.29 -4.81 -2.57
N ALA A 73 -11.62 -3.83 -1.98
CA ALA A 73 -10.21 -3.88 -1.57
C ALA A 73 -10.08 -3.51 -0.10
N TYR A 74 -8.92 -3.81 0.45
CA TYR A 74 -8.58 -3.59 1.84
C TYR A 74 -7.34 -2.72 1.94
N ALA A 75 -7.29 -1.91 3.01
CA ALA A 75 -6.10 -1.20 3.43
C ALA A 75 -5.82 -1.52 4.89
N ALA A 76 -4.59 -1.95 5.21
CA ALA A 76 -4.11 -2.04 6.57
C ALA A 76 -3.23 -0.80 6.85
N ILE A 77 -3.60 -0.05 7.89
CA ILE A 77 -2.95 1.23 8.23
C ILE A 77 -2.34 1.11 9.62
N TRP A 78 -1.07 1.48 9.80
CA TRP A 78 -0.41 1.39 11.11
C TRP A 78 -1.16 2.19 12.18
N GLU A 79 -1.40 1.58 13.34
CA GLU A 79 -2.17 2.20 14.43
C GLU A 79 -1.49 3.46 15.01
N GLY A 80 -0.18 3.61 14.80
CA GLY A 80 0.61 4.76 15.24
C GLY A 80 0.71 5.92 14.25
N TRP A 81 -0.03 5.88 13.12
CA TRP A 81 0.10 6.85 12.02
C TRP A 81 -0.01 8.33 12.44
N VAL A 82 -0.89 8.66 13.40
CA VAL A 82 -0.98 10.02 13.98
C VAL A 82 -0.74 9.97 15.48
N GLY A 83 0.39 10.50 15.93
CA GLY A 83 0.78 10.51 17.34
C GLY A 83 -0.11 11.35 18.27
N THR A 84 -1.05 12.13 17.74
CA THR A 84 -1.89 13.08 18.51
C THR A 84 -3.39 12.83 18.42
N ALA A 85 -3.86 12.02 17.48
CA ALA A 85 -5.27 11.67 17.33
C ALA A 85 -5.52 10.24 17.81
N SER A 86 -6.64 10.00 18.50
CA SER A 86 -7.04 8.64 18.87
C SER A 86 -7.21 7.80 17.62
N ALA A 87 -6.56 6.63 17.57
CA ALA A 87 -6.71 5.71 16.46
C ALA A 87 -8.18 5.31 16.27
N PRO A 88 -8.67 5.20 15.01
CA PRO A 88 -10.03 4.78 14.73
C PRO A 88 -10.29 3.35 15.21
N LEU A 89 -11.54 3.06 15.55
CA LEU A 89 -11.96 1.69 15.89
C LEU A 89 -12.06 0.84 14.62
N ALA A 90 -11.15 -0.12 14.47
CA ALA A 90 -11.14 -1.08 13.38
C ALA A 90 -10.47 -2.40 13.82
N PRO A 91 -10.73 -3.53 13.14
CA PRO A 91 -10.09 -4.80 13.47
C PRO A 91 -8.57 -4.74 13.33
N PRO A 92 -7.80 -5.22 14.32
CA PRO A 92 -6.35 -5.20 14.27
C PRO A 92 -5.78 -6.36 13.43
N VAL A 93 -4.83 -6.04 12.55
CA VAL A 93 -3.92 -6.96 11.87
C VAL A 93 -2.59 -6.95 12.63
N ARG A 94 -2.31 -8.03 13.34
CA ARG A 94 -1.19 -8.12 14.29
C ARG A 94 0.11 -8.53 13.58
N ILE A 95 0.68 -7.65 12.78
CA ILE A 95 2.04 -7.80 12.26
C ILE A 95 3.03 -7.40 13.37
N PRO A 96 4.07 -8.20 13.67
CA PRO A 96 5.05 -7.85 14.71
C PRO A 96 5.64 -6.45 14.48
N ASN A 97 5.75 -5.65 15.56
CA ASN A 97 6.24 -4.26 15.57
C ASN A 97 5.40 -3.24 14.75
N ARG A 98 4.39 -3.71 14.02
CA ARG A 98 3.57 -2.91 13.10
C ARG A 98 2.12 -3.37 13.15
N THR A 99 1.48 -3.33 14.33
CA THR A 99 0.04 -3.58 14.41
C THR A 99 -0.69 -2.57 13.53
N MET A 100 -1.52 -3.05 12.61
CA MET A 100 -2.27 -2.23 11.67
C MET A 100 -3.78 -2.38 11.90
N LEU A 101 -4.54 -1.40 11.46
CA LEU A 101 -5.99 -1.32 11.51
C LEU A 101 -6.56 -1.58 10.12
N LEU A 102 -7.55 -2.47 10.01
CA LEU A 102 -8.07 -2.93 8.72
C LEU A 102 -9.31 -2.16 8.27
N PHE A 103 -9.24 -1.64 7.05
CA PHE A 103 -10.32 -0.94 6.38
C PHE A 103 -10.66 -1.60 5.04
N ALA A 104 -11.87 -1.38 4.56
CA ALA A 104 -12.37 -1.87 3.29
C ALA A 104 -13.00 -0.73 2.47
N GLY A 105 -12.91 -0.83 1.14
CA GLY A 105 -13.45 0.14 0.20
C GLY A 105 -13.06 -0.19 -1.25
N PRO A 106 -13.46 0.63 -2.23
CA PRO A 106 -13.01 0.45 -3.60
C PRO A 106 -11.54 0.85 -3.78
N VAL A 107 -10.85 0.27 -4.77
CA VAL A 107 -9.42 0.58 -5.06
C VAL A 107 -9.19 2.08 -5.29
N GLU A 108 -10.19 2.79 -5.84
CA GLU A 108 -10.11 4.22 -6.15
C GLU A 108 -9.89 5.14 -4.94
N VAL A 109 -10.21 4.68 -3.71
CA VAL A 109 -10.00 5.47 -2.49
C VAL A 109 -8.80 5.01 -1.66
N MET A 110 -8.12 3.94 -2.09
CA MET A 110 -7.06 3.33 -1.27
C MET A 110 -5.82 4.22 -1.13
N ARG A 111 -5.59 5.12 -2.11
CA ARG A 111 -4.53 6.12 -2.03
C ARG A 111 -4.67 6.99 -0.78
N ASP A 112 -5.90 7.40 -0.48
CA ASP A 112 -6.21 8.34 0.61
C ASP A 112 -6.58 7.61 1.91
N ALA A 113 -6.46 6.28 1.95
CA ALA A 113 -7.00 5.45 3.02
C ALA A 113 -6.54 5.86 4.43
N PRO A 114 -5.24 6.18 4.70
CA PRO A 114 -4.81 6.66 6.02
C PRO A 114 -5.61 7.86 6.52
N THR A 115 -5.75 8.87 5.66
CA THR A 115 -6.40 10.14 5.99
C THR A 115 -7.91 9.99 6.11
N LEU A 116 -8.52 9.19 5.23
CA LEU A 116 -9.94 8.83 5.30
C LEU A 116 -10.27 8.06 6.59
N ALA A 117 -9.37 7.17 7.03
CA ALA A 117 -9.56 6.38 8.24
C ALA A 117 -9.51 7.24 9.51
N TRP A 118 -8.59 8.21 9.59
CA TRP A 118 -8.39 9.05 10.77
C TRP A 118 -9.28 10.29 10.82
N TYR A 119 -9.55 10.90 9.66
CA TYR A 119 -10.21 12.20 9.58
C TYR A 119 -11.56 12.15 8.86
N GLY A 120 -11.89 11.06 8.19
CA GLY A 120 -13.11 10.92 7.40
C GLY A 120 -13.08 11.66 6.05
N GLU A 121 -11.98 12.35 5.74
CA GLU A 121 -11.79 13.09 4.49
C GLU A 121 -10.32 13.05 4.04
N PRO A 122 -10.02 13.16 2.72
CA PRO A 122 -8.65 13.22 2.23
C PRO A 122 -7.91 14.44 2.78
N ARG A 123 -6.75 14.24 3.41
CA ARG A 123 -5.92 15.33 3.97
C ARG A 123 -4.44 15.10 3.75
N GLY A 124 -3.77 15.99 3.04
CA GLY A 124 -2.32 15.95 2.85
C GLY A 124 -1.81 14.72 2.10
N TYR A 125 -0.53 14.42 2.30
CA TYR A 125 0.23 13.44 1.54
C TYR A 125 0.79 12.37 2.44
N GLN A 126 0.16 11.20 2.44
CA GLN A 126 0.65 9.99 3.12
C GLN A 126 0.19 8.75 2.35
N GLU A 127 1.11 7.82 2.15
CA GLU A 127 0.94 6.56 1.44
C GLU A 127 0.15 5.55 2.30
N PRO A 128 -0.69 4.70 1.69
CA PRO A 128 -1.26 3.57 2.39
C PRO A 128 -0.19 2.50 2.63
N HIS A 129 -0.19 1.89 3.82
CA HIS A 129 0.88 0.99 4.21
C HIS A 129 0.79 -0.38 3.54
N LEU A 130 -0.37 -1.04 3.59
CA LEU A 130 -0.64 -2.25 2.82
C LEU A 130 -2.01 -2.14 2.15
N VAL A 131 -2.08 -2.46 0.86
CA VAL A 131 -3.32 -2.46 0.08
C VAL A 131 -3.42 -3.70 -0.79
N TRP A 132 -4.59 -4.35 -0.83
CA TRP A 132 -4.86 -5.49 -1.72
C TRP A 132 -6.34 -5.59 -2.06
N PRO A 133 -6.71 -6.11 -3.25
CA PRO A 133 -8.10 -6.41 -3.59
C PRO A 133 -8.53 -7.71 -2.90
N ALA A 134 -9.85 -7.94 -2.80
CA ALA A 134 -10.37 -9.12 -2.11
C ALA A 134 -10.04 -10.46 -2.77
N ASP A 135 -9.77 -10.45 -4.08
CA ASP A 135 -9.25 -11.62 -4.80
C ASP A 135 -7.72 -11.78 -4.70
N GLN A 136 -7.04 -10.94 -3.92
CA GLN A 136 -5.61 -11.02 -3.62
C GLN A 136 -4.72 -11.03 -4.88
N ALA A 137 -5.20 -10.45 -5.99
CA ALA A 137 -4.50 -10.47 -7.27
C ALA A 137 -3.17 -9.67 -7.27
N TRP A 138 -3.01 -8.75 -6.33
CA TRP A 138 -1.82 -7.96 -6.09
C TRP A 138 -1.79 -7.45 -4.64
N CYS A 139 -0.62 -7.05 -4.17
CA CYS A 139 -0.46 -6.34 -2.89
C CYS A 139 0.52 -5.19 -3.08
N LEU A 140 0.08 -3.99 -2.75
CA LEU A 140 0.91 -2.80 -2.64
C LEU A 140 1.37 -2.68 -1.19
N ALA A 141 2.66 -2.42 -0.99
CA ALA A 141 3.27 -2.25 0.32
C ALA A 141 4.17 -1.01 0.34
N CYS A 142 3.94 -0.12 1.30
CA CYS A 142 4.76 1.03 1.61
C CYS A 142 5.02 1.03 3.11
N GLU A 143 6.28 0.89 3.51
CA GLU A 143 6.63 1.02 4.92
C GLU A 143 6.35 2.45 5.40
N VAL A 144 6.02 2.60 6.68
CA VAL A 144 5.72 3.91 7.30
C VAL A 144 6.90 4.88 7.22
N ASP A 145 8.13 4.34 7.26
CA ASP A 145 9.39 5.08 7.29
C ASP A 145 10.05 5.14 5.89
N GLU A 146 9.41 4.61 4.85
CA GLU A 146 9.98 4.51 3.50
C GLU A 146 9.78 5.80 2.70
N GLU A 147 10.88 6.42 2.27
CA GLU A 147 10.86 7.72 1.59
C GLU A 147 11.12 7.64 0.09
N ILE A 148 11.66 6.50 -0.39
CA ILE A 148 12.19 6.39 -1.75
C ILE A 148 11.24 5.63 -2.67
N GLU A 149 10.79 4.43 -2.28
CA GLU A 149 10.04 3.54 -3.15
C GLU A 149 9.01 2.71 -2.39
N PHE A 150 7.84 2.50 -2.97
CA PHE A 150 6.91 1.46 -2.50
C PHE A 150 7.00 0.22 -3.39
N SER A 151 6.57 -0.93 -2.85
CA SER A 151 6.59 -2.20 -3.56
C SER A 151 5.20 -2.63 -4.02
N VAL A 152 5.17 -3.41 -5.11
CA VAL A 152 3.98 -4.14 -5.53
C VAL A 152 4.34 -5.58 -5.85
N GLY A 153 3.77 -6.52 -5.10
CA GLY A 153 3.72 -7.93 -5.46
C GLY A 153 2.51 -8.17 -6.37
N CYS A 154 2.72 -8.73 -7.56
CA CYS A 154 1.64 -8.94 -8.53
C CYS A 154 1.98 -10.03 -9.58
N SER A 155 1.09 -10.22 -10.56
CA SER A 155 1.39 -11.03 -11.75
C SER A 155 2.37 -10.34 -12.69
N ASP A 156 3.08 -11.11 -13.53
CA ASP A 156 3.94 -10.56 -14.58
C ASP A 156 3.23 -9.59 -15.54
N LEU A 157 1.94 -9.83 -15.81
CA LEU A 157 1.14 -8.96 -16.66
C LEU A 157 0.90 -7.61 -15.98
N ALA A 158 0.54 -7.61 -14.69
CA ALA A 158 0.36 -6.39 -13.92
C ALA A 158 1.68 -5.61 -13.78
N ALA A 159 2.80 -6.31 -13.56
CA ALA A 159 4.13 -5.70 -13.51
C ALA A 159 4.47 -4.98 -14.82
N ARG A 160 4.24 -5.61 -15.98
CA ARG A 160 4.44 -4.96 -17.29
C ARG A 160 3.53 -3.74 -17.50
N SER A 161 2.28 -3.82 -17.05
CA SER A 161 1.38 -2.66 -17.12
C SER A 161 1.87 -1.49 -16.25
N LEU A 162 2.43 -1.78 -15.07
CA LEU A 162 3.04 -0.76 -14.21
C LEU A 162 4.27 -0.14 -14.88
N GLU A 163 5.17 -0.95 -15.43
CA GLU A 163 6.35 -0.48 -16.19
C GLU A 163 5.95 0.44 -17.35
N ALA A 164 4.88 0.09 -18.07
CA ALA A 164 4.36 0.91 -19.17
C ALA A 164 3.69 2.21 -18.69
N ALA A 165 3.00 2.18 -17.56
CA ALA A 165 2.30 3.34 -17.00
C ALA A 165 3.23 4.33 -16.29
N LEU A 166 4.38 3.86 -15.80
CA LEU A 166 5.35 4.60 -15.01
C LEU A 166 6.78 4.41 -15.58
N PRO A 167 7.04 4.86 -16.82
CA PRO A 167 8.31 4.61 -17.49
C PRO A 167 9.48 5.22 -16.71
N GLY A 168 10.51 4.41 -16.45
CA GLY A 168 11.70 4.82 -15.71
C GLY A 168 11.54 4.89 -14.18
N ALA A 169 10.32 4.75 -13.66
CA ALA A 169 10.04 4.78 -12.22
C ALA A 169 9.82 3.40 -11.60
N VAL A 170 9.75 2.34 -12.42
CA VAL A 170 9.49 0.96 -11.99
C VAL A 170 10.71 0.10 -12.24
N ARG A 171 11.14 -0.66 -11.22
CA ARG A 171 12.16 -1.69 -11.34
C ARG A 171 11.68 -3.02 -10.77
N ARG A 172 12.01 -4.13 -11.43
CA ARG A 172 11.77 -5.48 -10.88
C ARG A 172 12.82 -5.82 -9.82
N VAL A 173 12.40 -6.54 -8.79
CA VAL A 173 13.27 -6.98 -7.69
C VAL A 173 12.92 -8.40 -7.26
N ARG A 174 13.82 -9.02 -6.50
CA ARG A 174 13.46 -10.22 -5.73
C ARG A 174 12.73 -9.82 -4.45
N TYR A 175 11.88 -10.73 -3.97
CA TYR A 175 11.27 -10.58 -2.64
C TYR A 175 12.36 -10.42 -1.56
N GLY A 176 12.21 -9.43 -0.68
CA GLY A 176 13.16 -9.18 0.42
C GLY A 176 14.51 -8.64 -0.05
N GLU A 177 14.65 -8.19 -1.30
CA GLU A 177 15.88 -7.57 -1.77
C GLU A 177 16.19 -6.30 -0.93
N PRO A 178 17.42 -6.13 -0.42
CA PRO A 178 17.77 -4.92 0.32
C PRO A 178 17.60 -3.67 -0.54
N ALA A 179 16.97 -2.64 0.03
CA ALA A 179 16.82 -1.33 -0.60
C ALA A 179 16.98 -0.23 0.47
N PRO A 180 17.63 0.90 0.15
CA PRO A 180 17.66 2.05 1.04
C PRO A 180 16.23 2.52 1.32
N MET A 181 15.99 2.99 2.54
CA MET A 181 14.68 3.44 3.01
C MET A 181 14.61 4.96 3.07
N PHE A 182 15.70 5.58 3.52
CA PHE A 182 15.87 7.01 3.70
C PHE A 182 16.71 7.58 2.56
N ARG A 183 16.43 8.82 2.18
CA ARG A 183 17.36 9.57 1.33
C ARG A 183 18.60 9.91 2.16
N ASP A 184 19.77 9.88 1.53
CA ASP A 184 20.98 10.37 2.19
C ASP A 184 20.78 11.84 2.60
N GLU A 185 21.09 12.18 3.84
CA GLU A 185 21.15 13.57 4.30
C GLU A 185 22.32 14.26 3.57
N THR A 186 22.01 15.07 2.55
CA THR A 186 22.98 16.01 1.94
C THR A 186 23.25 17.22 2.81
#